data_AF-A0A5C5Q003-F1
#
_entry.id   AF-A0A5C5Q003-F1
#
_cell.length_a   1.000
_cell.length_b   1.000
_cell.length_c   1.000
_cell.angle_alpha   90.00
_cell.angle_beta   90.00
_cell.angle_gamma   90.00
#
_symmetry.space_group_name_H-M   'P 1'
#
loop_
_entity.id
_entity.type
_entity.pdbx_description
1 polymer ?
#
loop_
_entity_poly.entity_id
_entity_poly.type
_entity_poly.pdbx_seq_one_letter_code
_entity_poly.pdbx_strand_id
1 'polypeptide(L)' 'MKQMTFADAEYAGKRKQTRKELFLIEMDRVVPWKGL' A
#
# COMPACT_ATOMS: atom_id res chain seq x y z
N MET A 1 -18.40 -23.18 -11.40
CA MET A 1 -17.00 -23.00 -10.94
C MET A 1 -16.51 -21.65 -11.46
N LYS A 2 -16.04 -20.73 -10.61
CA LYS A 2 -15.43 -19.47 -11.07
C LYS A 2 -13.92 -19.68 -11.12
N GLN A 3 -13.38 -19.77 -12.34
CA GLN A 3 -11.94 -19.89 -12.56
C GLN A 3 -11.27 -18.58 -12.11
N MET A 4 -10.34 -18.66 -11.16
CA MET A 4 -9.50 -17.51 -10.83
C MET A 4 -8.58 -17.20 -12.01
N THR A 5 -8.55 -15.94 -12.41
CA THR A 5 -7.65 -15.47 -13.46
C THR A 5 -6.27 -15.17 -12.89
N PHE A 6 -5.24 -15.15 -13.73
CA PHE A 6 -3.89 -14.76 -13.31
C PHE A 6 -3.87 -13.35 -12.68
N ALA A 7 -4.72 -12.44 -13.17
CA ALA A 7 -4.87 -11.10 -12.60
C ALA A 7 -5.44 -11.12 -11.18
N ASP A 8 -6.39 -12.02 -10.88
CA ASP A 8 -6.92 -12.18 -9.52
C ASP A 8 -5.87 -12.71 -8.55
N ALA A 9 -5.03 -13.65 -8.99
CA ALA A 9 -3.94 -14.22 -8.19
C ALA A 9 -2.83 -13.19 -7.93
N GLU A 10 -2.48 -12.39 -8.94
CA GLU A 10 -1.51 -11.30 -8.83
C GLU A 10 -2.03 -10.21 -7.87
N TYR A 11 -3.30 -9.83 -7.99
CA TYR A 11 -3.93 -8.86 -7.10
C TYR A 11 -4.07 -9.41 -5.67
N ALA A 12 -4.36 -10.69 -5.50
CA ALA A 12 -4.43 -11.34 -4.18
C ALA A 12 -3.07 -11.40 -3.47
N GLY A 13 -1.97 -11.45 -4.23
CA GLY A 13 -0.60 -11.36 -3.71
C GLY A 13 -0.15 -9.95 -3.33
N LYS A 14 -0.91 -8.91 -3.73
CA LYS A 14 -0.64 -7.52 -3.34
C LYS A 14 -0.87 -7.38 -1.85
N ARG A 15 0.21 -7.26 -1.07
CA ARG A 15 0.13 -6.97 0.36
C ARG A 15 -0.74 -5.74 0.55
N LYS A 16 -1.87 -5.90 1.25
CA LYS A 16 -2.69 -4.76 1.67
C LYS A 16 -1.79 -3.82 2.44
N GLN A 17 -1.80 -2.53 2.06
CA GLN A 17 -1.01 -1.55 2.79
C GLN A 17 -1.42 -1.59 4.26
N THR A 18 -0.43 -1.71 5.13
CA THR A 18 -0.69 -1.73 6.56
C THR A 18 -1.09 -0.32 7.01
N ARG A 19 -1.86 -0.23 8.11
CA ARG A 19 -2.19 1.09 8.71
C ARG A 19 -0.93 1.92 9.01
N LYS A 20 0.17 1.23 9.35
CA LYS A 20 1.48 1.86 9.59
C LYS A 20 2.09 2.43 8.31
N GLU A 21 2.03 1.70 7.19
CA GLU A 21 2.50 2.20 5.89
C GLU A 21 1.70 3.41 5.43
N LEU A 22 0.38 3.37 5.56
CA LEU A 22 -0.49 4.52 5.25
C LEU A 22 -0.13 5.74 6.11
N PHE A 23 0.08 5.53 7.41
CA PHE A 23 0.50 6.60 8.31
C PHE A 23 1.85 7.20 7.91
N LEU A 24 2.84 6.37 7.58
CA LEU A 24 4.17 6.86 7.17
C LEU A 24 4.13 7.62 5.84
N ILE A 25 3.31 7.17 4.88
CA ILE A 25 3.10 7.89 3.61
C ILE A 25 2.48 9.26 3.87
N GLU A 26 1.53 9.36 4.79
CA GLU A 26 0.91 10.63 5.15
C GLU A 26 1.90 11.55 5.88
N MET A 27 2.69 10.99 6.81
CA MET A 27 3.75 11.73 7.51
C MET A 27 4.79 12.30 6.55
N ASP A 28 5.18 11.54 5.53
CA ASP A 28 6.15 12.02 4.54
C ASP A 28 5.66 13.27 3.78
N ARG A 29 4.35 13.44 3.63
CA ARG A 29 3.74 14.60 2.96
C ARG A 29 3.60 15.81 3.88
N VAL A 30 3.26 15.58 5.15
CA VAL A 30 2.93 16.66 6.10
C VAL A 30 4.12 17.13 6.92
N VAL A 31 5.18 16.33 7.03
CA VAL A 31 6.38 16.69 7.79
C VAL A 31 7.32 17.53 6.91
N PRO A 32 7.66 18.76 7.32
CA PRO A 32 8.59 19.61 6.58
C PRO A 32 10.03 19.15 6.84
N TRP A 33 10.45 18.06 6.17
CA TRP A 33 11.81 17.50 6.28
C TRP A 33 12.93 18.48 5.94
N LYS A 34 12.62 19.51 5.14
CA LYS A 34 13.60 20.51 4.67
C LYS A 34 14.10 21.48 5.75
N GLY A 35 13.53 21.46 6.95
CA GLY A 35 13.89 22.36 8.05
C GLY A 35 14.58 21.70 9.24
N LEU A 36 14.96 20.42 9.12
CA LEU A 36 15.72 19.66 10.11
C LEU A 36 17.19 19.51 9.71
#